data_AF-A0A970NDP1-F1
#
_entry.id   AF-A0A970NDP1-F1
#
_cell.length_a   1.000
_cell.length_b   1.000
_cell.length_c   1.000
_cell.angle_alpha   90.00
_cell.angle_beta   90.00
_cell.angle_gamma   90.00
#
_symmetry.space_group_name_H-M   'P 1'
#
loop_
_entity.id
_entity.type
_entity.pdbx_description
1 polymer ?
#
loop_
_entity_poly.entity_id
_entity_poly.type
_entity_poly.pdbx_seq_one_letter_code
_entity_poly.pdbx_strand_id
1 'polypeptide(L)'
;MNSIQNVDSVSSLVATEAERLTSGMADDEAKVEAIYNYIVSNCSYDYNKKNTVQTGYIPDPEDTLLTQKGICYDYASLFAAMTRGVGIPCKLVKGYADDIIGYHAWNEVSVDGKWVVVDAASDIQRRAAHTPYTMEKPAASYTKTSEF
;
A
#
# COMPACT_ATOMS: atom_id res chain seq x y z
N MET A 1 10.56 26.12 18.10
CA MET A 1 10.76 25.99 16.64
C MET A 1 9.91 24.82 16.19
N ASN A 2 8.95 25.10 15.31
CA ASN A 2 7.79 24.29 14.99
C ASN A 2 8.17 22.96 14.33
N SER A 3 7.78 21.84 14.94
CA SER A 3 7.93 20.50 14.35
C SER A 3 6.69 19.63 14.58
N ILE A 4 5.52 20.29 14.65
CA ILE A 4 4.20 19.65 14.86
C ILE A 4 3.34 19.78 13.57
N GLN A 5 3.93 20.12 12.42
CA GLN A 5 3.18 20.44 11.19
C GLN A 5 3.38 19.46 10.03
N ASN A 6 3.71 18.18 10.27
CA ASN A 6 3.87 17.23 9.16
C ASN A 6 3.07 15.94 9.29
N VAL A 7 1.98 15.96 10.05
CA VAL A 7 1.06 14.80 10.19
C VAL A 7 -0.30 15.05 9.52
N ASP A 8 -0.63 16.29 9.13
CA ASP A 8 -1.94 16.64 8.55
C ASP A 8 -1.99 16.70 7.02
N SER A 9 -0.87 16.49 6.33
CA SER A 9 -0.84 16.55 4.87
C SER A 9 -0.51 15.18 4.28
N VAL A 10 -1.52 14.31 4.20
CA VAL A 10 -1.65 13.52 2.97
C VAL A 10 -1.62 14.58 1.87
N SER A 11 -0.66 14.51 0.94
CA SER A 11 -0.67 15.46 -0.15
C SER A 11 -2.05 15.50 -0.79
N SER A 12 -2.47 16.72 -1.12
CA SER A 12 -3.78 16.98 -1.71
C SER A 12 -4.08 16.02 -2.86
N LEU A 13 -3.07 15.57 -3.63
CA LEU A 13 -3.29 14.66 -4.74
C LEU A 13 -3.68 13.24 -4.31
N VAL A 14 -2.95 12.61 -3.38
CA VAL A 14 -3.21 11.22 -2.95
C VAL A 14 -4.55 11.11 -2.23
N ALA A 15 -4.86 12.08 -1.37
CA ALA A 15 -6.15 12.17 -0.71
C ALA A 15 -7.29 12.41 -1.72
N THR A 16 -7.13 13.35 -2.65
CA THR A 16 -8.14 13.64 -3.69
C THR A 16 -8.42 12.41 -4.55
N GLU A 17 -7.38 11.67 -4.96
CA GLU A 17 -7.58 10.48 -5.77
C GLU A 17 -8.29 9.37 -4.97
N ALA A 18 -7.94 9.19 -3.70
CA ALA A 18 -8.63 8.25 -2.83
C ALA A 18 -10.11 8.62 -2.64
N GLU A 19 -10.42 9.89 -2.39
CA GLU A 19 -11.81 10.41 -2.33
C GLU A 19 -12.56 10.20 -3.65
N ARG A 20 -11.89 10.42 -4.79
CA ARG A 20 -12.48 10.21 -6.12
C ARG A 20 -12.83 8.75 -6.34
N LEU A 21 -11.92 7.83 -6.00
CA LEU A 21 -12.12 6.38 -6.16
C LEU A 21 -13.21 5.84 -5.24
N THR A 22 -13.38 6.45 -4.07
CA THR A 22 -14.32 6.01 -3.02
C THR A 22 -15.64 6.77 -3.00
N SER A 23 -15.83 7.68 -3.95
CA SER A 23 -17.00 8.55 -4.00
C SER A 23 -18.31 7.76 -4.06
N GLY A 24 -19.22 8.04 -3.12
CA GLY A 24 -20.51 7.36 -2.99
C GLY A 24 -20.47 5.99 -2.31
N MET A 25 -19.29 5.50 -1.88
CA MET A 25 -19.16 4.26 -1.11
C MET A 25 -19.34 4.55 0.39
N ALA A 26 -20.22 3.79 1.03
CA ALA A 26 -20.52 3.97 2.46
C ALA A 26 -19.70 3.04 3.35
N ASP A 27 -19.35 1.86 2.84
CA ASP A 27 -18.69 0.77 3.53
C ASP A 27 -17.17 0.82 3.37
N ASP A 28 -16.45 0.55 4.46
CA ASP A 28 -15.00 0.58 4.47
C ASP A 28 -14.40 -0.53 3.58
N GLU A 29 -15.09 -1.69 3.49
CA GLU A 29 -14.68 -2.79 2.61
C GLU A 29 -14.64 -2.38 1.14
N ALA A 30 -15.73 -1.83 0.58
CA ALA A 30 -15.72 -1.37 -0.82
C ALA A 30 -14.69 -0.27 -1.07
N LYS A 31 -14.47 0.64 -0.10
CA LYS A 31 -13.45 1.68 -0.24
C LYS A 31 -12.04 1.10 -0.32
N VAL A 32 -11.73 0.16 0.58
CA VAL A 32 -10.44 -0.54 0.60
C VAL A 32 -10.24 -1.33 -0.68
N GLU A 33 -11.26 -2.07 -1.13
CA GLU A 33 -11.23 -2.84 -2.36
C GLU A 33 -11.02 -1.93 -3.59
N ALA A 34 -11.71 -0.78 -3.66
CA ALA A 34 -11.56 0.18 -4.76
C ALA A 34 -10.12 0.74 -4.85
N ILE A 35 -9.54 1.12 -3.72
CA ILE A 35 -8.16 1.62 -3.63
C ILE A 35 -7.17 0.51 -4.01
N TYR A 36 -7.33 -0.69 -3.44
CA TYR A 36 -6.52 -1.87 -3.74
C TYR A 36 -6.54 -2.19 -5.25
N ASN A 37 -7.75 -2.29 -5.83
CA ASN A 37 -7.94 -2.62 -7.23
C ASN A 37 -7.32 -1.57 -8.15
N TYR A 38 -7.44 -0.28 -7.80
CA TYR A 38 -6.79 0.80 -8.53
C TYR A 38 -5.27 0.61 -8.56
N ILE A 39 -4.63 0.41 -7.39
CA ILE A 39 -3.18 0.26 -7.31
C ILE A 39 -2.73 -0.97 -8.10
N VAL A 40 -3.36 -2.13 -7.86
CA VAL A 40 -2.96 -3.39 -8.51
C VAL A 40 -3.15 -3.33 -10.02
N SER A 41 -4.22 -2.69 -10.51
CA SER A 41 -4.53 -2.62 -11.94
C SER A 41 -3.69 -1.60 -12.71
N ASN A 42 -3.29 -0.50 -12.08
CA ASN A 42 -2.59 0.59 -12.76
C ASN A 42 -1.07 0.53 -12.58
N CYS A 43 -0.58 -0.09 -11.51
CA CYS A 43 0.85 -0.06 -11.21
C CYS A 43 1.65 -1.23 -11.79
N SER A 44 2.94 -1.00 -12.04
CA SER A 44 3.90 -2.01 -12.51
C SER A 44 5.17 -2.05 -11.67
N TYR A 45 5.60 -3.24 -11.26
CA TYR A 45 6.74 -3.42 -10.36
C TYR A 45 8.08 -2.96 -10.99
N ASP A 46 8.86 -2.16 -10.27
CA ASP A 46 10.17 -1.67 -10.71
C ASP A 46 11.33 -2.55 -10.24
N TYR A 47 11.68 -3.53 -11.06
CA TYR A 47 12.81 -4.41 -10.78
C TYR A 47 14.18 -3.70 -10.82
N ASN A 48 14.32 -2.61 -11.59
CA ASN A 48 15.57 -1.86 -11.61
C ASN A 48 15.73 -1.12 -10.28
N LYS A 49 14.70 -0.40 -9.82
CA LYS A 49 14.67 0.26 -8.52
C LYS A 49 14.90 -0.75 -7.39
N LYS A 50 14.28 -1.93 -7.43
CA LYS A 50 14.51 -3.01 -6.45
C LYS A 50 15.99 -3.36 -6.29
N ASN A 51 16.75 -3.36 -7.38
CA ASN A 51 18.16 -3.75 -7.38
C ASN A 51 19.12 -2.60 -7.10
N THR A 52 18.67 -1.34 -7.22
CA THR A 52 19.53 -0.14 -7.09
C THR A 52 19.19 0.75 -5.89
N VAL A 53 18.04 0.52 -5.24
CA VAL A 53 17.59 1.31 -4.09
C VAL A 53 18.60 1.22 -2.95
N GLN A 54 18.92 2.38 -2.37
CA GLN A 54 19.88 2.49 -1.28
C GLN A 54 19.23 2.31 0.09
N THR A 55 20.02 1.90 1.07
CA THR A 55 19.62 1.90 2.48
C THR A 55 19.18 3.30 2.91
N GLY A 56 18.07 3.38 3.64
CA GLY A 56 17.49 4.66 4.09
C GLY A 56 16.53 5.30 3.10
N TYR A 57 16.19 4.62 2.00
CA TYR A 57 15.13 5.06 1.10
C TYR A 57 13.80 5.28 1.83
N ILE A 58 13.14 6.40 1.52
CA ILE A 58 11.81 6.77 2.00
C ILE A 58 10.90 6.89 0.78
N PRO A 59 9.77 6.18 0.74
CA PRO A 59 8.84 6.22 -0.39
C PRO A 59 8.11 7.56 -0.44
N ASP A 60 7.74 7.95 -1.66
CA ASP A 60 6.89 9.10 -1.93
C ASP A 60 5.57 8.59 -2.55
N PRO A 61 4.45 8.59 -1.80
CA PRO A 61 3.14 8.19 -2.31
C PRO A 61 2.70 8.97 -3.54
N GLU A 62 2.99 10.27 -3.63
CA GLU A 62 2.59 11.08 -4.79
C GLU A 62 3.36 10.68 -6.03
N ASP A 63 4.69 10.55 -5.91
CA ASP A 63 5.52 10.09 -7.02
C ASP A 63 5.09 8.69 -7.47
N THR A 64 4.77 7.79 -6.54
CA THR A 64 4.27 6.45 -6.86
C THR A 64 2.91 6.51 -7.57
N LEU A 65 2.01 7.40 -7.14
CA LEU A 65 0.71 7.60 -7.78
C LEU A 65 0.85 8.13 -9.21
N LEU A 66 1.75 9.09 -9.43
CA LEU A 66 1.98 9.73 -10.73
C LEU A 66 2.72 8.82 -11.71
N THR A 67 3.77 8.12 -11.24
CA THR A 67 4.60 7.25 -12.08
C THR A 67 3.99 5.86 -12.26
N GLN A 68 3.08 5.46 -11.37
CA GLN A 68 2.48 4.12 -11.31
C GLN A 68 3.53 3.00 -11.26
N LYS A 69 4.71 3.30 -10.72
CA LYS A 69 5.87 2.40 -10.79
C LYS A 69 6.69 2.49 -9.50
N GLY A 70 6.99 1.33 -8.91
CA GLY A 70 7.66 1.28 -7.62
C GLY A 70 7.96 -0.14 -7.16
N ILE A 71 8.43 -0.26 -5.93
CA ILE A 71 8.72 -1.51 -5.22
C ILE A 71 7.74 -1.71 -4.06
N CYS A 72 7.89 -2.80 -3.29
CA CYS A 72 7.01 -3.12 -2.17
C CYS A 72 6.80 -1.96 -1.18
N TYR A 73 7.86 -1.22 -0.84
CA TYR A 73 7.74 -0.09 0.09
C TYR A 73 6.95 1.09 -0.48
N ASP A 74 7.06 1.35 -1.78
CA ASP A 74 6.30 2.40 -2.48
C ASP A 74 4.81 2.09 -2.45
N TYR A 75 4.43 0.87 -2.83
CA TYR A 75 3.03 0.45 -2.86
C TYR A 75 2.42 0.36 -1.47
N ALA A 76 3.18 -0.12 -0.48
CA ALA A 76 2.71 -0.15 0.90
C ALA A 76 2.48 1.26 1.46
N SER A 77 3.32 2.22 1.05
CA SER A 77 3.18 3.63 1.42
C SER A 77 2.02 4.31 0.71
N LEU A 78 1.85 4.08 -0.58
CA LEU A 78 0.74 4.63 -1.37
C LEU A 78 -0.60 4.12 -0.84
N PHE A 79 -0.73 2.79 -0.65
CA PHE A 79 -1.96 2.20 -0.14
C PHE A 79 -2.32 2.76 1.24
N ALA A 80 -1.37 2.80 2.17
CA ALA A 80 -1.60 3.38 3.50
C ALA A 80 -2.01 4.85 3.43
N ALA A 81 -1.38 5.65 2.56
CA ALA A 81 -1.70 7.07 2.40
C ALA A 81 -3.13 7.26 1.84
N MET A 82 -3.52 6.47 0.84
CA MET A 82 -4.87 6.54 0.25
C MET A 82 -5.95 6.12 1.25
N THR A 83 -5.79 4.98 1.94
CA THR A 83 -6.79 4.49 2.90
C THR A 83 -6.92 5.43 4.10
N ARG A 84 -5.80 5.93 4.63
CA ARG A 84 -5.81 6.91 5.73
C ARG A 84 -6.45 8.23 5.28
N GLY A 85 -6.24 8.64 4.02
CA GLY A 85 -6.87 9.82 3.42
C GLY A 85 -8.40 9.77 3.40
N VAL A 86 -8.99 8.57 3.35
CA VAL A 86 -10.46 8.36 3.41
C VAL A 86 -10.93 7.92 4.81
N GLY A 87 -10.10 8.10 5.84
CA GLY A 87 -10.45 7.85 7.24
C GLY A 87 -10.32 6.40 7.70
N ILE A 88 -9.78 5.50 6.88
CA ILE A 88 -9.66 4.07 7.20
C ILE A 88 -8.29 3.80 7.85
N PRO A 89 -8.24 3.27 9.09
CA PRO A 89 -6.99 2.94 9.74
C PRO A 89 -6.23 1.88 8.94
N CYS A 90 -4.99 2.21 8.59
CA CYS A 90 -4.09 1.30 7.89
C CYS A 90 -2.71 1.43 8.49
N LYS A 91 -1.98 0.32 8.58
CA LYS A 91 -0.58 0.24 8.98
C LYS A 91 0.27 -0.03 7.75
N LEU A 92 1.45 0.56 7.71
CA LEU A 92 2.53 0.11 6.84
C LEU A 92 3.40 -0.83 7.66
N VAL A 93 3.50 -2.08 7.21
CA VAL A 93 4.22 -3.13 7.92
C VAL A 93 5.43 -3.56 7.11
N LYS A 94 6.53 -3.85 7.79
CA LYS A 94 7.75 -4.38 7.17
C LYS A 94 8.23 -5.63 7.89
N GLY A 95 8.80 -6.58 7.14
CA GLY A 95 9.26 -7.85 7.67
C GLY A 95 9.50 -8.89 6.58
N TYR A 96 9.01 -10.11 6.78
CA TYR A 96 9.23 -11.26 5.90
C TYR A 96 7.91 -11.95 5.57
N ALA A 97 7.82 -12.57 4.40
CA ALA A 97 6.68 -13.40 3.99
C ALA A 97 7.16 -14.71 3.38
N ASP A 98 6.40 -15.79 3.55
CA ASP A 98 6.81 -17.16 3.19
C ASP A 98 7.20 -17.32 1.70
N ASP A 99 6.51 -16.61 0.80
CA ASP A 99 6.70 -16.69 -0.66
C ASP A 99 7.58 -15.56 -1.23
N ILE A 100 8.18 -14.73 -0.37
CA ILE A 100 8.98 -13.56 -0.78
C ILE A 100 10.39 -13.66 -0.23
N ILE A 101 11.37 -13.68 -1.13
CA ILE A 101 12.78 -13.68 -0.75
C ILE A 101 13.21 -12.26 -0.37
N GLY A 102 13.67 -12.12 0.87
CA GLY A 102 14.23 -10.88 1.41
C GLY A 102 13.23 -10.06 2.18
N TYR A 103 13.63 -8.82 2.51
CA TYR A 103 12.80 -7.90 3.27
C TYR A 103 11.64 -7.39 2.41
N HIS A 104 10.45 -7.35 3.00
CA HIS A 104 9.21 -7.00 2.32
C HIS A 104 8.39 -5.98 3.10
N ALA A 105 7.53 -5.25 2.39
CA ALA A 105 6.60 -4.28 2.96
C ALA A 105 5.19 -4.53 2.43
N TRP A 106 4.21 -4.46 3.33
CA TRP A 106 2.79 -4.70 3.07
C TRP A 106 1.92 -3.82 3.98
N ASN A 107 0.61 -4.02 3.93
CA ASN A 107 -0.33 -3.27 4.76
C ASN A 107 -1.16 -4.19 5.65
N GLU A 108 -1.48 -3.68 6.83
CA GLU A 108 -2.60 -4.19 7.64
C GLU A 108 -3.65 -3.09 7.69
N VAL A 109 -4.86 -3.35 7.19
CA VAL A 109 -5.94 -2.37 7.10
C VAL A 109 -7.13 -2.81 7.95
N SER A 110 -7.75 -1.87 8.65
CA SER A 110 -8.92 -2.12 9.48
C SER A 110 -10.19 -2.04 8.63
N VAL A 111 -10.81 -3.20 8.35
CA VAL A 111 -12.10 -3.33 7.67
C VAL A 111 -13.11 -3.87 8.67
N ASP A 112 -14.20 -3.13 8.92
CA ASP A 112 -15.26 -3.51 9.88
C ASP A 112 -14.73 -3.95 11.27
N GLY A 113 -13.70 -3.26 11.75
CA GLY A 113 -13.08 -3.54 13.05
C GLY A 113 -12.14 -4.75 13.09
N LYS A 114 -11.84 -5.36 11.94
CA LYS A 114 -10.86 -6.45 11.79
C LYS A 114 -9.65 -5.99 11.01
N TRP A 115 -8.46 -6.43 11.42
CA TRP A 115 -7.23 -6.17 10.67
C TRP A 115 -7.04 -7.23 9.60
N VAL A 116 -6.97 -6.78 8.35
CA VAL A 116 -6.77 -7.59 7.16
C VAL A 116 -5.38 -7.32 6.60
N VAL A 117 -4.64 -8.36 6.24
CA VAL A 117 -3.34 -8.23 5.57
C VAL A 117 -3.58 -8.05 4.08
N VAL A 118 -3.01 -6.98 3.51
CA VAL A 118 -3.07 -6.65 2.08
C VAL A 118 -1.65 -6.46 1.55
N ASP A 119 -1.35 -7.10 0.42
CA ASP A 119 -0.03 -7.07 -0.21
C ASP A 119 -0.15 -6.73 -1.70
N ALA A 120 -0.42 -5.45 -1.97
CA ALA A 120 -0.56 -4.95 -3.34
C ALA A 120 0.69 -5.18 -4.20
N ALA A 121 1.89 -5.19 -3.59
CA ALA A 121 3.14 -5.40 -4.30
C ALA A 121 3.31 -6.83 -4.83
N SER A 122 2.90 -7.83 -4.05
CA SER A 122 2.81 -9.22 -4.51
C SER A 122 1.76 -9.35 -5.62
N ASP A 123 0.61 -8.70 -5.46
CA ASP A 123 -0.51 -8.83 -6.39
C ASP A 123 -0.31 -8.12 -7.73
N ILE A 124 0.43 -7.01 -7.76
CA ILE A 124 0.91 -6.39 -9.00
C ILE A 124 1.75 -7.38 -9.81
N GLN A 125 2.66 -8.11 -9.15
CA GLN A 125 3.52 -9.11 -9.81
C GLN A 125 2.70 -10.34 -10.26
N ARG A 126 1.78 -10.82 -9.42
CA ARG A 126 0.88 -11.94 -9.76
C ARG A 126 -0.02 -11.60 -10.94
N ARG A 127 -0.58 -10.38 -10.98
CA ARG A 127 -1.33 -9.85 -12.13
C ARG A 127 -0.50 -9.88 -13.41
N ALA A 128 0.72 -9.34 -13.39
CA ALA A 128 1.60 -9.35 -14.55
C ALA A 128 1.94 -10.77 -15.02
N ALA A 129 2.05 -11.71 -14.07
CA ALA A 129 2.27 -13.13 -14.35
C ALA A 129 1.00 -13.92 -14.73
N HIS A 130 -0.17 -13.29 -14.76
CA HIS A 130 -1.48 -13.94 -14.94
C HIS A 130 -1.75 -15.08 -13.93
N THR A 131 -1.20 -14.94 -12.72
CA THR A 131 -1.40 -15.87 -11.61
C THR A 131 -2.57 -15.40 -10.75
N PRO A 132 -3.47 -16.29 -10.29
CA PRO A 132 -4.55 -15.91 -9.39
C PRO A 132 -4.05 -15.26 -8.09
N TYR A 133 -4.83 -14.30 -7.58
CA TYR A 133 -4.58 -13.60 -6.32
C TYR A 133 -5.88 -13.10 -5.70
N THR A 134 -5.85 -12.82 -4.40
CA THR A 134 -6.93 -12.22 -3.61
C THR A 134 -6.37 -11.08 -2.77
N MET A 135 -7.16 -10.04 -2.49
CA MET A 135 -6.71 -8.90 -1.70
C MET A 135 -6.26 -9.34 -0.29
N GLU A 136 -7.10 -10.09 0.40
CA GLU A 136 -6.80 -10.57 1.75
C GLU A 136 -5.75 -11.69 1.71
N LYS A 137 -4.72 -11.56 2.55
CA LYS A 137 -3.64 -12.52 2.70
C LYS A 137 -3.76 -13.27 4.03
N PRO A 138 -3.32 -14.54 4.08
CA PRO A 138 -3.24 -15.25 5.35
C PRO A 138 -2.18 -14.61 6.25
N ALA A 139 -2.62 -13.98 7.34
CA ALA A 139 -1.71 -13.29 8.28
C ALA A 139 -0.59 -14.20 8.83
N ALA A 140 -0.85 -15.51 8.92
CA ALA A 140 0.15 -16.50 9.35
C ALA A 140 1.36 -16.62 8.40
N SER A 141 1.24 -16.20 7.15
CA SER A 141 2.34 -16.22 6.17
C SER A 141 3.23 -14.98 6.23
N TYR A 142 2.96 -14.04 7.14
CA TYR A 142 3.66 -12.77 7.27
C TYR A 142 4.26 -12.63 8.67
N THR A 143 5.58 -12.45 8.73
CA THR A 143 6.32 -12.20 9.97
C THR A 143 6.72 -10.73 10.06
N LYS A 144 6.01 -9.98 10.90
CA LYS A 144 6.22 -8.56 11.15
C LYS A 144 7.50 -8.28 11.93
N THR A 145 8.25 -7.26 11.51
CA THR A 145 9.43 -6.74 12.22
C THR A 145 9.24 -5.29 12.70
N SER A 146 8.45 -4.50 11.98
CA SER A 146 8.12 -3.11 12.34
C SER A 146 6.80 -2.67 11.69
N GLU A 147 6.11 -1.70 12.30
CA GLU A 147 4.88 -1.09 11.76
C GLU A 147 4.87 0.43 11.97
N PHE A 148 4.16 1.15 11.09
CA PHE A 148 4.02 2.61 11.02
C PHE A 148 2.62 3.00 10.56
#